data_AF-A0A7S3N3I6-F1
#
_entry.id   AF-A0A7S3N3I6-F1
#
_cell.length_a   1.000
_cell.length_b   1.000
_cell.length_c   1.000
_cell.angle_alpha   90.00
_cell.angle_beta   90.00
_cell.angle_gamma   90.00
#
_symmetry.space_group_name_H-M   'P 1'
#
loop_
_entity.id
_entity.type
_entity.pdbx_description
1 polymer ?
#
loop_
_entity_poly.entity_id
_entity_poly.type
_entity_poly.pdbx_seq_one_letter_code
_entity_poly.pdbx_strand_id
1 'polypeptide(L)'
;EGKMDMLYFNVDDGYPEAICRGLRKSFLDDDKYTALKNCANLSDFKLVLEDTDYNQTIAAETEIEIASLKNKCKEKLAKEIEHMIAQSVEPLTGFLKMILHGFMIDNVVNIIEGIKNNVDLEILLKRSDPLGYFPEMKNIRIVEGEDYTALYQIVLVDLPIGIYFK
;
A
#
# COMPACT_ATOMS: atom_id res chain seq x y z
N GLU A 1 11.03 29.00 -15.86
CA GLU A 1 10.92 27.64 -16.44
C GLU A 1 9.50 27.09 -16.46
N GLY A 2 8.66 27.24 -15.42
CA GLY A 2 7.33 26.58 -15.34
C GLY A 2 6.23 26.89 -16.38
N LYS A 3 6.48 27.70 -17.41
CA LYS A 3 5.53 27.86 -18.55
C LYS A 3 5.78 26.85 -19.68
N MET A 4 7.00 26.36 -19.84
CA MET A 4 7.32 25.35 -20.86
C MET A 4 6.91 23.95 -20.39
N ASP A 5 6.99 23.67 -19.08
CA ASP A 5 6.57 22.39 -18.49
C ASP A 5 5.07 22.11 -18.69
N MET A 6 4.20 23.12 -18.54
CA MET A 6 2.75 22.95 -18.73
C MET A 6 2.36 22.58 -20.18
N LEU A 7 3.22 22.86 -21.17
CA LEU A 7 2.97 22.51 -22.57
C LEU A 7 3.26 21.03 -22.86
N TYR A 8 4.24 20.43 -22.16
CA TYR A 8 4.68 19.06 -22.38
C TYR A 8 4.23 18.08 -21.29
N PHE A 9 3.78 18.57 -20.12
CA PHE A 9 3.33 17.75 -19.00
C PHE A 9 2.29 16.70 -19.42
N ASN A 10 1.30 17.09 -20.22
CA ASN A 10 0.24 16.19 -20.66
C ASN A 10 0.71 15.06 -21.60
N VAL A 11 1.92 15.14 -22.16
CA VAL A 11 2.47 14.10 -23.03
C VAL A 11 2.75 12.84 -22.21
N ASP A 12 3.34 13.00 -21.03
CA ASP A 12 3.83 11.89 -20.20
C ASP A 12 2.94 11.68 -18.95
N ASP A 13 2.44 12.76 -18.34
CA ASP A 13 1.76 12.72 -17.05
C ASP A 13 0.24 13.00 -17.12
N GLY A 14 -0.29 13.31 -18.31
CA GLY A 14 -1.70 13.66 -18.48
C GLY A 14 -2.66 12.52 -18.11
N TYR A 15 -2.29 11.27 -18.42
CA TYR A 15 -3.09 10.10 -18.08
C TYR A 15 -3.02 9.74 -16.58
N PRO A 16 -1.81 9.64 -15.96
CA PRO A 16 -1.69 9.54 -14.51
C PRO A 16 -2.43 10.64 -13.72
N GLU A 17 -2.39 11.89 -14.19
CA GLU A 17 -3.12 12.99 -13.57
C GLU A 17 -4.65 12.75 -13.62
N ALA A 18 -5.16 12.32 -14.77
CA ALA A 18 -6.59 12.02 -14.93
C ALA A 18 -7.04 10.90 -13.98
N ILE A 19 -6.24 9.84 -13.83
CA ILE A 19 -6.50 8.77 -12.87
C ILE A 19 -6.53 9.33 -11.45
N CYS A 20 -5.50 10.09 -11.04
CA CYS A 20 -5.41 10.65 -9.70
C CYS A 20 -6.61 11.55 -9.38
N ARG A 21 -7.03 12.40 -10.32
CA ARG A 21 -8.23 13.24 -10.17
C ARG A 21 -9.52 12.42 -10.13
N GLY A 22 -9.58 11.30 -10.84
CA GLY A 22 -10.68 10.34 -10.76
C GLY A 22 -10.80 9.73 -9.37
N LEU A 23 -9.70 9.19 -8.84
CA LEU A 23 -9.61 8.62 -7.49
C LEU A 23 -9.95 9.66 -6.42
N ARG A 24 -9.52 10.91 -6.58
CA ARG A 24 -9.88 11.98 -5.63
C ARG A 24 -11.40 12.20 -5.53
N LYS A 25 -12.15 12.01 -6.62
CA LYS A 25 -13.61 12.17 -6.61
C LYS A 25 -14.34 11.08 -5.84
N SER A 26 -13.70 9.93 -5.59
CA SER A 26 -14.29 8.84 -4.81
C SER A 26 -14.09 8.99 -3.30
N PHE A 27 -13.44 10.07 -2.85
CA PHE A 27 -13.33 10.37 -1.42
C PHE A 27 -14.72 10.58 -0.81
N LEU A 28 -14.88 10.04 0.40
CA LEU A 28 -16.13 10.16 1.14
C LEU A 28 -16.37 11.62 1.51
N ASP A 29 -17.58 12.10 1.23
CA ASP A 29 -18.04 13.43 1.61
C ASP A 29 -18.62 13.43 3.04
N ASP A 30 -18.96 14.64 3.51
CA ASP A 30 -19.51 14.83 4.85
C ASP A 30 -20.84 14.08 5.06
N ASP A 31 -21.63 13.93 4.01
CA ASP A 31 -22.90 13.21 4.04
C ASP A 31 -22.68 11.70 4.26
N LYS A 32 -21.73 11.10 3.53
CA LYS A 32 -21.33 9.70 3.73
C LYS A 32 -20.70 9.49 5.11
N TYR A 33 -19.86 10.39 5.59
CA TYR A 33 -19.32 10.31 6.95
C TYR A 33 -20.41 10.39 8.03
N THR A 34 -21.44 11.21 7.81
CA THR A 34 -22.59 11.32 8.71
C THR A 34 -23.41 10.03 8.73
N ALA A 35 -23.65 9.42 7.56
CA ALA A 35 -24.31 8.12 7.46
C ALA A 35 -23.53 7.01 8.21
N LEU A 36 -22.20 6.96 8.04
CA LEU A 36 -21.34 5.97 8.72
C LEU A 36 -21.37 6.13 10.25
N LYS A 37 -21.44 7.36 10.78
CA LYS A 37 -21.55 7.62 12.22
C LYS A 37 -22.87 7.15 12.84
N ASN A 38 -23.94 7.14 12.04
CA ASN A 38 -25.28 6.81 12.51
C ASN A 38 -25.62 5.31 12.37
N CYS A 39 -24.70 4.50 11.87
CA CYS A 39 -24.89 3.04 11.74
C CYS A 39 -24.92 2.36 13.11
N ALA A 40 -25.90 1.47 13.34
CA ALA A 40 -26.07 0.80 14.62
C ALA A 40 -25.23 -0.49 14.74
N ASN A 41 -24.88 -1.10 13.61
CA ASN A 41 -24.11 -2.33 13.53
C ASN A 41 -23.20 -2.34 12.28
N LEU A 42 -22.37 -3.37 12.17
CA LEU A 42 -21.40 -3.49 11.08
C LEU A 42 -22.03 -3.81 9.72
N SER A 43 -23.21 -4.44 9.71
CA SER A 43 -23.97 -4.69 8.49
C SER A 43 -24.53 -3.39 7.90
N ASP A 44 -25.02 -2.47 8.74
CA ASP A 44 -25.44 -1.14 8.30
C ASP A 44 -24.25 -0.35 7.74
N PHE A 45 -23.10 -0.43 8.42
CA PHE A 45 -21.86 0.20 7.97
C PHE A 45 -21.42 -0.34 6.59
N LYS A 46 -21.56 -1.66 6.37
CA LYS A 46 -21.31 -2.29 5.08
C LYS A 46 -22.20 -1.71 3.98
N LEU A 47 -23.52 -1.62 4.23
CA LEU A 47 -24.48 -1.10 3.26
C LEU A 47 -24.13 0.32 2.82
N VAL A 48 -23.74 1.18 3.76
CA VAL A 48 -23.30 2.55 3.43
C VAL A 48 -22.04 2.55 2.56
N LEU A 49 -21.10 1.63 2.79
CA LEU A 49 -19.89 1.48 1.97
C LEU A 49 -20.17 0.84 0.60
N GLU A 50 -21.18 -0.01 0.47
CA GLU A 50 -21.61 -0.55 -0.84
C GLU A 50 -22.16 0.53 -1.78
N ASP A 51 -22.66 1.65 -1.23
CA ASP A 51 -23.03 2.84 -2.02
C ASP A 51 -21.84 3.73 -2.40
N THR A 52 -20.60 3.28 -2.15
CA THR A 52 -19.37 4.01 -2.45
C THR A 52 -18.46 3.21 -3.36
N ASP A 53 -17.33 3.80 -3.75
CA ASP A 53 -16.32 3.13 -4.58
C ASP A 53 -15.67 1.89 -3.90
N TYR A 54 -15.91 1.70 -2.61
CA TYR A 54 -15.48 0.49 -1.87
C TYR A 54 -16.34 -0.75 -2.15
N ASN A 55 -17.48 -0.62 -2.84
CA ASN A 55 -18.38 -1.72 -3.15
C ASN A 55 -17.65 -2.93 -3.75
N GLN A 56 -16.81 -2.68 -4.77
CA GLN A 56 -16.08 -3.76 -5.46
C GLN A 56 -15.16 -4.55 -4.53
N THR A 57 -14.65 -3.93 -3.45
CA THR A 57 -13.76 -4.56 -2.48
C THR A 57 -14.53 -5.33 -1.40
N ILE A 58 -15.74 -4.88 -1.08
CA ILE A 58 -16.50 -5.32 0.10
C ILE A 58 -17.67 -6.26 -0.26
N ALA A 59 -18.21 -6.20 -1.47
CA ALA A 59 -19.38 -6.96 -1.89
C ALA A 59 -19.21 -8.48 -1.80
N ALA A 60 -17.99 -8.99 -1.93
CA ALA A 60 -17.70 -10.42 -1.91
C ALA A 60 -17.78 -11.07 -0.52
N GLU A 61 -17.79 -10.28 0.57
CA GLU A 61 -17.83 -10.81 1.94
C GLU A 61 -19.24 -10.82 2.52
N THR A 62 -19.69 -11.98 3.00
CA THR A 62 -20.97 -12.13 3.70
C THR A 62 -20.92 -11.58 5.12
N GLU A 63 -19.79 -11.74 5.81
CA GLU A 63 -19.52 -11.20 7.13
C GLU A 63 -18.24 -10.36 7.09
N ILE A 64 -18.29 -9.18 7.70
CA ILE A 64 -17.15 -8.26 7.76
C ILE A 64 -16.57 -8.32 9.17
N GLU A 65 -15.26 -8.50 9.27
CA GLU A 65 -14.49 -8.24 10.48
C GLU A 65 -13.76 -6.90 10.34
N ILE A 66 -13.67 -6.12 11.42
CA ILE A 66 -13.02 -4.79 11.41
C ILE A 66 -11.56 -4.88 10.90
N ALA A 67 -10.82 -5.91 11.31
CA ALA A 67 -9.44 -6.13 10.88
C ALA A 67 -9.37 -6.47 9.38
N SER A 68 -10.26 -7.35 8.89
CA SER A 68 -10.36 -7.70 7.47
C SER A 68 -10.69 -6.47 6.63
N LEU A 69 -11.68 -5.67 7.06
CA LEU A 69 -12.09 -4.46 6.36
C LEU A 69 -10.94 -3.46 6.21
N LYS A 70 -10.21 -3.20 7.30
CA LYS A 70 -9.06 -2.29 7.27
C LYS A 70 -8.00 -2.76 6.28
N ASN A 71 -7.67 -4.05 6.29
CA ASN A 71 -6.68 -4.62 5.38
C ASN A 71 -7.14 -4.53 3.92
N LYS A 72 -8.40 -4.85 3.64
CA LYS A 72 -8.98 -4.74 2.30
C LYS A 72 -9.00 -3.31 1.75
N CYS A 73 -9.34 -2.33 2.58
CA CYS A 73 -9.27 -0.93 2.18
C CYS A 73 -7.83 -0.51 1.83
N LYS A 74 -6.84 -1.01 2.57
CA LYS A 74 -5.42 -0.80 2.24
C LYS A 74 -5.00 -1.54 0.97
N GLU A 75 -5.47 -2.75 0.74
CA GLU A 75 -5.22 -3.51 -0.49
C GLU A 75 -5.80 -2.82 -1.72
N LYS A 76 -7.00 -2.24 -1.62
CA LYS A 76 -7.59 -1.41 -2.69
C LYS A 76 -6.66 -0.25 -3.03
N LEU A 77 -6.23 0.51 -2.01
CA LEU A 77 -5.32 1.64 -2.19
C LEU A 77 -3.97 1.21 -2.81
N ALA A 78 -3.42 0.08 -2.35
CA ALA A 78 -2.17 -0.46 -2.88
C ALA A 78 -2.29 -0.80 -4.38
N LYS A 79 -3.38 -1.45 -4.78
CA LYS A 79 -3.66 -1.77 -6.20
C LYS A 79 -3.82 -0.53 -7.07
N GLU A 80 -4.44 0.53 -6.54
CA GLU A 80 -4.60 1.80 -7.26
C GLU A 80 -3.27 2.52 -7.46
N ILE A 81 -2.41 2.53 -6.44
CA ILE A 81 -1.06 3.09 -6.55
C ILE A 81 -0.21 2.26 -7.50
N GLU A 82 -0.27 0.93 -7.43
CA GLU A 82 0.44 0.04 -8.35
C GLU A 82 0.00 0.28 -9.80
N HIS A 83 -1.31 0.41 -10.04
CA HIS A 83 -1.83 0.77 -11.36
C HIS A 83 -1.30 2.14 -11.82
N MET A 84 -1.30 3.15 -10.96
CA MET A 84 -0.78 4.48 -11.28
C MET A 84 0.73 4.45 -11.59
N ILE A 85 1.52 3.68 -10.84
CA ILE A 85 2.94 3.44 -11.11
C ILE A 85 3.13 2.81 -12.48
N ALA A 86 2.34 1.78 -12.81
CA ALA A 86 2.42 1.07 -14.09
C ALA A 86 2.07 1.95 -15.31
N GLN A 87 1.38 3.06 -15.09
CA GLN A 87 0.97 4.02 -16.12
C GLN A 87 1.80 5.31 -16.11
N SER A 88 2.78 5.40 -15.20
CA SER A 88 3.70 6.53 -15.09
C SER A 88 5.00 6.26 -15.83
N VAL A 89 5.69 7.33 -16.23
CA VAL A 89 7.07 7.27 -16.75
C VAL A 89 8.01 8.06 -15.81
N GLU A 90 9.32 7.88 -15.97
CA GLU A 90 10.28 8.69 -15.20
C GLU A 90 10.15 10.18 -15.57
N PRO A 91 10.15 11.11 -14.59
CA PRO A 91 10.54 10.92 -13.18
C PRO A 91 9.39 10.57 -12.21
N LEU A 92 8.14 10.55 -12.68
CA LEU A 92 6.97 10.30 -11.82
C LEU A 92 7.00 8.90 -11.22
N THR A 93 7.43 7.88 -11.98
CA THR A 93 7.60 6.52 -11.48
C THR A 93 8.51 6.45 -10.27
N GLY A 94 9.70 7.08 -10.34
CA GLY A 94 10.64 7.16 -9.22
C GLY A 94 10.03 7.87 -8.00
N PHE A 95 9.31 8.96 -8.21
CA PHE A 95 8.62 9.69 -7.14
C PHE A 95 7.56 8.84 -6.44
N LEU A 96 6.71 8.14 -7.20
CA LEU A 96 5.66 7.28 -6.63
C LEU A 96 6.26 6.10 -5.85
N LYS A 97 7.32 5.48 -6.37
CA LYS A 97 8.05 4.41 -5.65
C LYS A 97 8.68 4.94 -4.36
N MET A 98 9.23 6.15 -4.38
CA MET A 98 9.81 6.79 -3.21
C MET A 98 8.79 7.00 -2.07
N ILE A 99 7.53 7.30 -2.39
CA ILE A 99 6.46 7.40 -1.37
C ILE A 99 6.27 6.05 -0.66
N LEU A 100 6.39 4.93 -1.38
CA LEU A 100 6.21 3.59 -0.82
C LEU A 100 7.38 3.12 0.04
N HIS A 101 8.57 3.74 -0.08
CA HIS A 101 9.75 3.35 0.69
C HIS A 101 9.52 3.36 2.21
N GLY A 102 8.72 4.29 2.73
CA GLY A 102 8.39 4.33 4.16
C GLY A 102 7.67 3.07 4.63
N PHE A 103 6.66 2.63 3.88
CA PHE A 103 5.92 1.39 4.19
C PHE A 103 6.78 0.14 4.01
N MET A 104 7.68 0.13 3.03
CA MET A 104 8.62 -0.97 2.82
C MET A 104 9.59 -1.10 4.01
N ILE A 105 10.11 0.02 4.53
CA ILE A 105 10.99 0.05 5.70
C ILE A 105 10.26 -0.53 6.91
N ASP A 106 9.05 -0.05 7.21
CA ASP A 106 8.27 -0.53 8.35
C ASP A 106 7.99 -2.03 8.25
N ASN A 107 7.64 -2.53 7.07
CA ASN A 107 7.44 -3.96 6.86
C ASN A 107 8.72 -4.78 7.06
N VAL A 108 9.86 -4.33 6.54
CA VAL A 108 11.15 -5.03 6.73
C VAL A 108 11.54 -5.08 8.20
N VAL A 109 11.42 -3.97 8.93
CA VAL A 109 11.68 -3.92 10.38
C VAL A 109 10.76 -4.89 11.13
N ASN A 110 9.46 -4.86 10.83
CA ASN A 110 8.48 -5.77 11.45
C ASN A 110 8.78 -7.25 11.17
N ILE A 111 9.22 -7.58 9.95
CA ILE A 111 9.59 -8.96 9.59
C ILE A 111 10.84 -9.38 10.38
N ILE A 112 11.88 -8.55 10.42
CA ILE A 112 13.13 -8.86 11.13
C ILE A 112 12.87 -9.05 12.64
N GLU A 113 12.09 -8.17 13.26
CA GLU A 113 11.69 -8.31 14.67
C GLU A 113 10.81 -9.55 14.90
N GLY A 114 9.92 -9.86 13.97
CA GLY A 114 9.08 -11.05 14.02
C GLY A 114 9.88 -12.33 14.02
N ILE A 115 10.86 -12.45 13.11
CA ILE A 115 11.70 -13.64 13.03
C ILE A 115 12.60 -13.75 14.27
N LYS A 116 13.10 -12.63 14.81
CA LYS A 116 13.84 -12.60 16.09
C LYS A 116 13.03 -13.19 17.25
N ASN A 117 11.72 -12.96 17.25
CA ASN A 117 10.80 -13.50 18.26
C ASN A 117 10.30 -14.92 17.94
N ASN A 118 10.89 -15.61 16.96
CA ASN A 118 10.48 -16.94 16.47
C ASN A 118 9.03 -16.99 15.95
N VAL A 119 8.55 -15.89 15.35
CA VAL A 119 7.26 -15.87 14.65
C VAL A 119 7.46 -16.38 13.22
N ASP A 120 6.54 -17.23 12.77
CA ASP A 120 6.55 -17.76 11.40
C ASP A 120 6.43 -16.63 10.36
N LEU A 121 7.28 -16.68 9.34
CA LEU A 121 7.29 -15.76 8.21
C LEU A 121 5.92 -15.66 7.54
N GLU A 122 5.17 -16.77 7.43
CA GLU A 122 3.86 -16.75 6.78
C GLU A 122 2.86 -15.87 7.55
N ILE A 123 2.96 -15.86 8.88
CA ILE A 123 2.11 -15.03 9.75
C ILE A 123 2.52 -13.56 9.62
N LEU A 124 3.82 -13.28 9.54
CA LEU A 124 4.35 -11.93 9.37
C LEU A 124 3.94 -11.33 8.01
N LEU A 125 4.02 -12.12 6.94
CA LEU A 125 3.57 -11.71 5.61
C LEU A 125 2.07 -11.39 5.58
N LYS A 126 1.23 -12.21 6.22
CA LYS A 126 -0.23 -11.94 6.32
C LYS A 126 -0.57 -10.68 7.11
N ARG A 127 0.34 -10.23 7.99
CA ARG A 127 0.16 -9.01 8.81
C ARG A 127 0.86 -7.78 8.24
N SER A 128 1.68 -7.96 7.20
CA SER A 128 2.41 -6.87 6.56
C SER A 128 1.45 -5.84 5.93
N ASP A 129 1.88 -4.58 5.87
CA ASP A 129 1.09 -3.53 5.23
C ASP A 129 1.10 -3.76 3.69
N PRO A 130 -0.07 -3.88 3.04
CA PRO A 130 -0.16 -4.06 1.59
C PRO A 130 0.58 -2.98 0.79
N LEU A 131 0.68 -1.75 1.31
CA LEU A 131 1.37 -0.65 0.64
C LEU A 131 2.89 -0.83 0.57
N GLY A 132 3.46 -1.57 1.51
CA GLY A 132 4.88 -1.85 1.57
C GLY A 132 5.23 -3.25 1.09
N TYR A 133 4.28 -3.98 0.49
CA TYR A 133 4.50 -5.35 0.05
C TYR A 133 5.39 -5.41 -1.19
N PHE A 134 6.34 -6.33 -1.21
CA PHE A 134 7.11 -6.65 -2.41
C PHE A 134 7.40 -8.17 -2.49
N PRO A 135 7.45 -8.77 -3.69
CA PRO A 135 7.59 -10.22 -3.87
C PRO A 135 8.81 -10.83 -3.16
N GLU A 136 9.91 -10.08 -3.11
CA GLU A 136 11.19 -10.49 -2.54
C GLU A 136 11.13 -10.63 -1.01
N MET A 137 10.08 -10.15 -0.32
CA MET A 137 9.90 -10.37 1.12
C MET A 137 9.87 -11.85 1.50
N LYS A 138 9.42 -12.73 0.59
CA LYS A 138 9.38 -14.18 0.82
C LYS A 138 10.77 -14.82 0.87
N ASN A 139 11.77 -14.13 0.35
CA ASN A 139 13.15 -14.58 0.31
C ASN A 139 13.93 -14.18 1.58
N ILE A 140 13.33 -13.36 2.46
CA ILE A 140 13.91 -13.03 3.76
C ILE A 140 13.94 -14.31 4.60
N ARG A 141 15.11 -14.93 4.68
CA ARG A 141 15.39 -16.09 5.52
C ARG A 141 16.59 -15.79 6.40
N ILE A 142 16.49 -16.14 7.68
CA ILE A 142 17.65 -16.14 8.55
C ILE A 142 18.48 -17.38 8.20
N VAL A 143 19.76 -17.16 7.92
CA VAL A 143 20.76 -18.23 7.94
C VAL A 143 21.10 -18.48 9.41
N GLU A 144 20.85 -19.69 9.90
CA GLU A 144 21.15 -20.05 11.30
C GLU A 144 22.63 -19.76 11.63
N GLY A 145 22.86 -18.85 12.59
CA GLY A 145 24.20 -18.50 13.07
C GLY A 145 24.82 -17.21 12.52
N GLU A 146 24.12 -16.45 11.67
CA GLU A 146 24.63 -15.17 11.15
C GLU A 146 24.29 -13.96 12.04
N ASP A 147 25.22 -13.00 12.06
CA ASP A 147 25.08 -11.71 12.75
C ASP A 147 23.96 -10.88 12.12
N TYR A 148 23.19 -10.12 12.92
CA TYR A 148 22.02 -9.37 12.44
C TYR A 148 22.36 -8.42 11.28
N THR A 149 23.58 -7.90 11.29
CA THR A 149 24.15 -7.07 10.21
C THR A 149 24.16 -7.79 8.86
N ALA A 150 24.44 -9.11 8.84
CA ALA A 150 24.44 -9.91 7.63
C ALA A 150 23.02 -10.10 7.09
N LEU A 151 22.02 -10.33 7.96
CA LEU A 151 20.62 -10.40 7.55
C LEU A 151 20.15 -9.08 6.92
N TYR A 152 20.46 -7.95 7.56
CA TYR A 152 20.17 -6.63 7.00
C TYR A 152 20.86 -6.47 5.65
N GLN A 153 22.16 -6.77 5.53
CA GLN A 153 22.88 -6.64 4.27
C GLN A 153 22.31 -7.54 3.17
N ILE A 154 21.98 -8.80 3.45
CA ILE A 154 21.42 -9.74 2.46
C ILE A 154 20.05 -9.26 1.97
N VAL A 155 19.18 -8.80 2.87
CA VAL A 155 17.84 -8.34 2.52
C VAL A 155 17.88 -7.00 1.79
N LEU A 156 18.81 -6.11 2.16
CA LEU A 156 18.85 -4.73 1.67
C LEU A 156 19.61 -4.57 0.35
N VAL A 157 20.46 -5.52 -0.05
CA VAL A 157 21.25 -5.43 -1.30
C VAL A 157 20.34 -5.36 -2.54
N ASP A 158 19.24 -6.09 -2.54
CA ASP A 158 18.32 -6.16 -3.69
C ASP A 158 17.15 -5.18 -3.59
N LEU A 159 17.03 -4.42 -2.50
CA LEU A 159 15.88 -3.54 -2.27
C LEU A 159 16.19 -2.08 -2.59
N PRO A 160 15.23 -1.34 -3.17
CA PRO A 160 15.41 0.09 -3.45
C PRO A 160 15.61 0.92 -2.17
N ILE A 161 15.17 0.40 -1.01
CA ILE A 161 15.38 1.02 0.31
C ILE A 161 16.77 0.74 0.91
N GLY A 162 17.57 -0.16 0.33
CA GLY A 162 18.89 -0.52 0.86
C GLY A 162 19.85 0.66 0.95
N ILE A 163 19.64 1.69 0.14
CA ILE A 163 20.40 2.95 0.20
C ILE A 163 20.27 3.68 1.54
N TYR A 164 19.18 3.48 2.29
CA TYR A 164 18.90 4.19 3.54
C TYR A 164 19.56 3.57 4.78
N PHE A 165 20.08 2.35 4.66
CA PHE A 165 20.65 1.57 5.76
C PHE A 165 22.17 1.47 5.69
N LYS A 166 22.81 2.34 4.90
CA LYS A 166 24.26 2.46 4.80
C LYS A 166 24.87 3.26 5.94
#